data_AF-A0A6N8UD33-F1
#
_entry.id   AF-A0A6N8UD33-F1
#
_cell.length_a   1.000
_cell.length_b   1.000
_cell.length_c   1.000
_cell.angle_alpha   90.00
_cell.angle_beta   90.00
_cell.angle_gamma   90.00
#
_symmetry.space_group_name_H-M   'P 1'
#
loop_
_entity.id
_entity.type
_entity.pdbx_description
1 polymer ?
#
loop_
_entity_poly.entity_id
_entity_poly.type
_entity_poly.pdbx_seq_one_letter_code
_entity_poly.pdbx_strand_id
1 'polypeptide(L)' 'MSKAIHNKIYLRHGLYKLVEKHQEWRVDAIISKIEERYFLAPRTIEAIIKRATY' A
#
# COMPACT_ATOMS: atom_id res chain seq x y z
N MET A 1 -11.07 18.57 -5.82
CA MET A 1 -10.90 17.10 -5.75
C MET A 1 -9.99 16.77 -4.56
N SER A 2 -10.45 15.93 -3.63
CA SER A 2 -9.79 15.69 -2.34
C SER A 2 -8.40 15.02 -2.46
N LYS A 3 -7.36 15.63 -1.88
CA LYS A 3 -5.97 15.09 -1.77
C LYS A 3 -5.92 13.62 -1.30
N ALA A 4 -6.88 13.20 -0.47
CA ALA A 4 -6.98 11.84 0.04
C ALA A 4 -7.25 10.78 -1.05
N ILE A 5 -7.89 11.14 -2.17
CA ILE A 5 -8.17 10.21 -3.28
C ILE A 5 -6.91 10.00 -4.12
N HIS A 6 -6.15 11.07 -4.37
CA HIS A 6 -4.87 11.00 -5.07
C HIS A 6 -3.90 10.06 -4.34
N ASN A 7 -3.75 10.22 -3.02
CA ASN A 7 -2.80 9.43 -2.23
C ASN A 7 -3.12 7.91 -2.26
N LYS A 8 -4.40 7.53 -2.30
CA LYS A 8 -4.84 6.12 -2.38
C LYS A 8 -4.40 5.44 -3.69
N ILE A 9 -4.43 6.17 -4.80
CA ILE A 9 -4.05 5.63 -6.12
C ILE A 9 -2.55 5.35 -6.17
N TYR A 10 -1.72 6.25 -5.64
CA TYR A 10 -0.27 6.05 -5.59
C TYR A 10 0.15 4.92 -4.66
N LEU A 11 -0.52 4.76 -3.52
CA LEU A 11 -0.26 3.64 -2.60
C LEU A 11 -0.53 2.29 -3.26
N ARG A 12 -1.66 2.18 -3.96
CA ARG A 12 -2.02 0.97 -4.69
C ARG A 12 -0.98 0.65 -5.75
N HIS A 13 -0.57 1.64 -6.53
CA HIS A 13 0.42 1.45 -7.58
C HIS A 13 1.81 1.11 -7.02
N GLY A 14 2.19 1.71 -5.88
CA GLY A 14 3.41 1.38 -5.15
C GLY A 14 3.40 -0.05 -4.57
N LEU A 15 2.26 -0.48 -4.05
CA LEU A 15 2.04 -1.84 -3.56
C LEU A 15 2.20 -2.86 -4.68
N TYR A 16 1.46 -2.71 -5.79
CA TYR A 16 1.53 -3.66 -6.90
C TYR A 16 2.95 -3.77 -7.48
N LYS A 17 3.64 -2.63 -7.67
CA LYS A 17 5.04 -2.64 -8.10
C LYS A 17 5.98 -3.36 -7.13
N LEU A 18 5.75 -3.23 -5.83
CA LEU A 18 6.53 -3.94 -4.82
C LEU A 18 6.24 -5.44 -4.81
N VAL A 19 4.97 -5.84 -4.93
CA VAL A 19 4.55 -7.25 -5.04
C VAL A 19 5.11 -7.88 -6.33
N GLU A 20 5.00 -7.19 -7.47
CA GLU A 20 5.52 -7.69 -8.75
C GLU A 20 7.03 -7.85 -8.73
N LYS A 21 7.75 -6.91 -8.10
CA LYS A 21 9.22 -6.96 -8.01
C LYS A 21 9.72 -7.96 -6.97
N HIS A 22 8.92 -8.22 -5.94
CA HIS A 22 9.26 -9.05 -4.79
C HIS A 22 8.10 -9.99 -4.45
N GLN A 23 7.84 -10.95 -5.34
CA GLN A 23 6.72 -11.88 -5.18
C GLN A 23 6.88 -12.78 -3.94
N GLU A 24 8.11 -12.97 -3.47
CA GLU A 24 8.43 -13.72 -2.24
C GLU A 24 8.16 -12.93 -0.95
N TRP A 25 7.89 -11.63 -1.02
CA TRP A 25 7.69 -10.83 0.18
C TRP A 25 6.34 -11.10 0.84
N ARG A 26 6.40 -11.33 2.15
CA ARG A 26 5.20 -11.33 2.99
C ARG A 26 4.54 -9.96 2.96
N VAL A 27 3.20 -9.94 2.99
CA VAL A 27 2.39 -8.72 3.01
C VAL A 27 2.85 -7.74 4.11
N ASP A 28 3.27 -8.23 5.26
CA ASP A 28 3.81 -7.44 6.37
C ASP A 28 5.06 -6.60 5.99
N ALA A 29 5.96 -7.18 5.18
CA ALA A 29 7.17 -6.49 4.70
C ALA A 29 6.83 -5.39 3.69
N ILE A 30 5.82 -5.64 2.86
CA ILE A 30 5.32 -4.67 1.89
C ILE A 30 4.65 -3.50 2.62
N ILE A 31 3.84 -3.78 3.65
CA ILE A 31 3.21 -2.75 4.50
C ILE A 31 4.28 -1.88 5.16
N SER A 32 5.32 -2.47 5.73
CA SER A 32 6.42 -1.73 6.38
C SER A 32 7.14 -0.80 5.39
N LYS A 33 7.39 -1.25 4.16
CA LYS A 33 8.03 -0.42 3.12
C LYS A 33 7.15 0.72 2.62
N ILE A 34 5.83 0.52 2.63
CA ILE A 34 4.87 1.56 2.26
C ILE A 34 4.71 2.58 3.39
N GLU A 35 4.70 2.13 4.65
CA GLU A 35 4.73 2.99 5.83
C GLU A 35 5.93 3.94 5.79
N GLU A 36 7.14 3.41 5.55
CA GLU A 36 8.37 4.21 5.41
C GLU A 36 8.29 5.26 4.29
N ARG A 37 7.60 4.95 3.18
CA ARG A 37 7.51 5.84 2.01
C ARG A 37 6.42 6.90 2.13
N TYR A 38 5.31 6.58 2.79
CA TYR A 38 4.10 7.40 2.76
C TYR A 38 3.67 7.91 4.14
N PHE A 39 4.38 7.57 5.21
CA PHE A 39 4.10 7.97 6.60
C PHE A 39 2.65 7.68 7.00
N LEU A 40 2.15 6.50 6.63
CA LEU A 40 0.80 6.06 6.94
C LEU A 40 0.83 4.92 7.95
N ALA A 41 -0.12 4.95 8.88
CA ALA A 41 -0.28 3.87 9.84
C ALA A 41 -0.50 2.53 9.13
N PRO A 42 0.14 1.43 9.58
CA PRO A 42 0.03 0.10 8.98
C PRO A 42 -1.42 -0.37 8.80
N ARG A 43 -2.28 -0.08 9.79
CA ARG A 43 -3.71 -0.41 9.76
C ARG A 43 -4.45 0.27 8.60
N THR A 44 -4.07 1.50 8.26
CA THR A 44 -4.64 2.23 7.13
C THR A 44 -4.22 1.58 5.81
N ILE A 45 -2.96 1.15 5.71
CA ILE A 45 -2.43 0.45 4.53
C ILE A 45 -3.14 -0.91 4.38
N GLU A 46 -3.25 -1.70 5.45
CA GLU A 46 -4.00 -2.96 5.46
C GLU A 46 -5.46 -2.77 5.01
N ALA A 47 -6.15 -1.75 5.52
CA ALA A 47 -7.53 -1.46 5.14
C ALA A 47 -7.66 -1.08 3.65
N ILE A 48 -6.68 -0.36 3.10
CA ILE A 48 -6.62 -0.02 1.67
C ILE A 48 -6.41 -1.27 0.82
N ILE A 49 -5.52 -2.18 1.26
CA ILE A 49 -5.25 -3.45 0.58
C ILE A 49 -6.50 -4.35 0.63
N LYS A 50 -7.06 -4.60 1.82
CA LYS A 50 -8.24 -5.47 1.98
C LYS A 50 -9.45 -5.00 1.18
N ARG A 51 -9.70 -3.68 1.16
CA ARG A 51 -10.78 -3.07 0.37
C ARG A 51 -10.53 -3.12 -1.15
N ALA A 52 -9.32 -3.45 -1.59
CA ALA A 52 -9.01 -3.61 -3.01
C ALA A 52 -9.26 -5.05 -3.52
N THR A 53 -9.44 -6.02 -2.63
CA THR A 53 -9.57 -7.45 -2.95
C THR A 53 -11.02 -7.95 -2.96
N TYR A 54 -11.96 -7.14 -2.46
CA TYR A 54 -13.42 -7.34 -2.53
C TYR A 54 -14.06 -6.16 -3.27
#